data_AF-A0A9N9HS55-F1
#
_entry.id   AF-A0A9N9HS55-F1
#
_cell.length_a   1.000
_cell.length_b   1.000
_cell.length_c   1.000
_cell.angle_alpha   90.00
_cell.angle_beta   90.00
_cell.angle_gamma   90.00
#
_symmetry.space_group_name_H-M   'P 1'
#
loop_
_entity.id
_entity.type
_entity.pdbx_description
1 polymer ?
#
loop_
_entity_poly.entity_id
_entity_poly.type
_entity_poly.pdbx_seq_one_letter_code
_entity_poly.pdbx_strand_id
1 'polypeptide(L)'
;MKTSSTSTPFKNAYTISVIEHIKRVLDKRTRIGRILAIVSTSDGIELKVQPLYYGSELPKIFANSIRLERARNGELWLSEISCLIDLQNIIEPINVWLQDTSQPVNGYQFYVSEIIYSYEGQWKIRKVEFQHQHPSEYT
;
A
#
# COMPACT_ATOMS: atom_id res chain seq x y z
N MET A 1 -9.74 43.63 -23.44
CA MET A 1 -8.62 42.84 -22.91
C MET A 1 -9.23 41.81 -21.95
N LYS A 2 -9.34 40.53 -22.35
CA LYS A 2 -9.91 39.46 -21.51
C LYS A 2 -8.75 38.76 -20.82
N THR A 3 -8.73 38.79 -19.48
CA THR A 3 -7.77 38.01 -18.69
C THR A 3 -8.22 36.55 -18.68
N SER A 4 -7.36 35.64 -19.14
CA SER A 4 -7.58 34.21 -18.97
C SER A 4 -7.29 33.86 -17.52
N SER A 5 -8.32 33.49 -16.77
CA SER A 5 -8.15 32.93 -15.42
C SER A 5 -7.70 31.48 -15.57
N THR A 6 -6.44 31.20 -15.26
CA THR A 6 -5.92 29.83 -15.18
C THR A 6 -6.30 29.29 -13.81
N SER A 7 -7.52 28.78 -13.65
CA SER A 7 -7.87 28.04 -12.44
C SER A 7 -7.12 26.71 -12.43
N THR A 8 -6.16 26.56 -11.54
CA THR A 8 -5.62 25.25 -11.17
C THR A 8 -6.80 24.37 -10.74
N PRO A 9 -6.94 23.14 -11.26
CA PRO A 9 -8.05 22.28 -10.87
C PRO A 9 -7.98 22.04 -9.36
N PHE A 10 -9.12 22.16 -8.68
CA PHE A 10 -9.25 21.79 -7.28
C PHE A 10 -8.79 20.34 -7.12
N LYS A 11 -7.86 20.07 -6.20
CA LYS A 11 -7.62 18.68 -5.76
C LYS A 11 -8.95 18.16 -5.23
N ASN A 12 -9.40 16.99 -5.70
CA ASN A 12 -10.59 16.35 -5.16
C ASN A 12 -10.45 16.27 -3.64
N ALA A 13 -11.44 16.77 -2.90
CA ALA A 13 -11.49 16.58 -1.47
C ALA A 13 -11.91 15.13 -1.19
N TYR A 14 -11.07 14.39 -0.49
CA TYR A 14 -11.39 13.04 -0.01
C TYR A 14 -11.13 12.95 1.49
N THR A 15 -12.01 12.24 2.19
CA THR A 15 -11.77 11.84 3.58
C THR A 15 -10.80 10.67 3.58
N ILE A 16 -9.87 10.67 4.53
CA ILE A 16 -8.92 9.59 4.71
C ILE A 16 -9.08 9.04 6.12
N SER A 17 -9.24 7.73 6.26
CA SER A 17 -9.25 7.03 7.54
C SER A 17 -7.95 6.25 7.75
N VAL A 18 -7.57 6.10 9.02
CA VAL A 18 -6.60 5.08 9.42
C VAL A 18 -7.15 3.71 9.01
N ILE A 19 -6.30 2.83 8.47
CA ILE A 19 -6.59 1.53 7.84
C ILE A 19 -7.05 1.55 6.38
N GLU A 20 -7.26 2.71 5.77
CA GLU A 20 -7.54 2.79 4.34
C GLU A 20 -6.30 2.49 3.49
N HIS A 21 -6.55 1.99 2.28
CA HIS A 21 -5.53 1.89 1.26
C HIS A 21 -5.63 3.08 0.31
N ILE A 22 -4.47 3.56 -0.13
CA ILE A 22 -4.36 4.71 -1.02
C ILE A 22 -3.46 4.39 -2.20
N LYS A 23 -3.76 5.07 -3.30
CA LYS A 23 -2.85 5.24 -4.42
C LYS A 23 -2.05 6.52 -4.21
N ARG A 24 -0.72 6.45 -4.35
CA ARG A 24 0.22 7.57 -4.12
C ARG A 24 1.29 7.68 -5.20
N VAL A 25 1.90 8.84 -5.32
CA VAL A 25 3.10 9.07 -6.14
C VAL A 25 4.36 8.82 -5.30
N LEU A 26 5.29 8.03 -5.84
CA LEU A 26 6.65 7.85 -5.33
C LEU A 26 7.58 7.73 -6.54
N ASP A 27 8.62 8.59 -6.61
CA ASP A 27 9.60 8.61 -7.72
C ASP A 27 8.97 8.64 -9.11
N LYS A 28 7.95 9.50 -9.30
CA LYS A 28 7.15 9.64 -10.53
C LYS A 28 6.38 8.37 -10.93
N ARG A 29 6.25 7.40 -10.03
CA ARG A 29 5.47 6.19 -10.25
C ARG A 29 4.30 6.11 -9.27
N THR A 30 3.24 5.45 -9.72
CA THR A 30 2.11 5.12 -8.87
C THR A 30 2.48 3.95 -7.96
N ARG A 31 2.17 4.07 -6.68
CA ARG A 31 2.33 3.03 -5.66
C ARG A 31 1.06 2.91 -4.83
N ILE A 32 0.88 1.76 -4.22
CA ILE A 32 -0.24 1.49 -3.33
C ILE A 32 0.32 1.34 -1.91
N GLY A 33 -0.43 1.82 -0.92
CA GLY A 33 -0.03 1.73 0.48
C GLY A 33 -1.23 1.70 1.41
N ARG A 34 -1.07 1.07 2.57
CA ARG A 34 -2.03 1.08 3.69
C ARG A 34 -1.64 2.17 4.69
N ILE A 35 -2.58 3.02 5.07
CA ILE A 35 -2.36 4.06 6.07
C ILE A 35 -2.39 3.41 7.46
N LEU A 36 -1.30 3.57 8.20
CA LEU A 36 -1.16 3.08 9.57
C LEU A 36 -1.45 4.17 10.60
N ALA A 37 -1.08 5.42 10.31
CA ALA A 37 -1.27 6.53 11.22
C ALA A 37 -1.22 7.87 10.49
N ILE A 38 -1.86 8.86 11.10
CA ILE A 38 -1.65 10.28 10.82
C ILE A 38 -0.66 10.78 11.87
N VAL A 39 0.43 11.42 11.44
CA VAL A 39 1.55 11.80 12.29
C VAL A 39 1.75 13.31 12.21
N SER A 40 1.83 13.98 13.37
CA SER A 40 2.28 15.37 13.44
C SER A 40 3.80 15.40 13.54
N THR A 41 4.45 16.13 12.65
CA THR A 41 5.90 16.35 12.64
C THR A 41 6.20 17.84 12.83
N SER A 42 7.48 18.24 12.84
CA SER A 42 7.87 19.65 12.83
C SER A 42 7.42 20.38 11.56
N ASP A 43 7.29 19.62 10.46
CA ASP A 43 7.07 20.15 9.12
C ASP A 43 5.59 20.13 8.72
N GLY A 44 4.73 19.59 9.59
CA GLY A 44 3.28 19.54 9.40
C GLY A 44 2.68 18.17 9.68
N ILE A 45 1.63 17.82 8.94
CA ILE A 45 0.95 16.54 9.04
C ILE A 45 1.42 15.62 7.92
N GLU A 46 1.87 14.43 8.30
CA GLU A 46 2.27 13.36 7.39
C GLU A 46 1.46 12.08 7.64
N LEU A 47 1.52 11.14 6.70
CA LEU A 47 0.97 9.81 6.86
C LEU A 47 2.07 8.78 7.01
N LYS A 48 1.95 7.93 8.03
CA LYS A 48 2.72 6.69 8.12
C LYS A 48 2.02 5.64 7.27
N VAL A 49 2.69 5.19 6.22
CA VAL A 49 2.15 4.28 5.21
C VAL A 49 2.98 3.02 5.10
N GLN A 50 2.30 1.88 5.10
CA GLN A 50 2.85 0.57 4.79
C GLN A 50 2.74 0.33 3.27
N PRO A 51 3.85 0.20 2.53
CA PRO A 51 3.80 -0.03 1.09
C PRO A 51 3.23 -1.40 0.73
N LEU A 52 2.56 -1.45 -0.42
CA LEU A 52 2.19 -2.68 -1.11
C LEU A 52 3.01 -2.79 -2.40
N TYR A 53 3.63 -3.95 -2.62
CA TYR A 53 4.49 -4.23 -3.76
C TYR A 53 3.73 -4.95 -4.87
N TYR A 54 4.02 -4.59 -6.11
CA TYR A 54 3.63 -5.39 -7.26
C TYR A 54 4.50 -6.65 -7.35
N GLY A 55 3.98 -7.72 -7.98
CA GLY A 55 4.73 -8.97 -8.15
C GLY A 55 6.08 -8.80 -8.87
N SER A 56 6.19 -7.81 -9.77
CA SER A 56 7.43 -7.46 -10.46
C SER A 56 8.49 -6.79 -9.58
N GLU A 57 8.10 -6.31 -8.39
CA GLU A 57 8.98 -5.65 -7.42
C GLU A 57 9.50 -6.64 -6.37
N LEU A 58 9.02 -7.88 -6.36
CA LEU A 58 9.47 -8.90 -5.42
C LEU A 58 10.89 -9.39 -5.74
N PRO A 59 11.67 -9.78 -4.71
CA PRO A 59 12.88 -10.55 -4.89
C PRO A 59 12.66 -11.76 -5.81
N LYS A 60 13.59 -11.98 -6.74
CA LYS A 60 13.50 -13.07 -7.74
C LYS A 60 13.31 -14.46 -7.13
N ILE A 61 13.78 -14.67 -5.90
CA ILE A 61 13.58 -15.92 -5.16
C ILE A 61 12.09 -16.27 -4.95
N PHE A 62 11.19 -15.29 -5.05
CA PHE A 62 9.74 -15.49 -4.94
C PHE A 62 9.02 -15.52 -6.29
N ALA A 63 9.72 -15.35 -7.41
CA ALA A 63 9.13 -15.31 -8.75
C ALA A 63 8.78 -16.72 -9.28
N ASN A 64 7.89 -17.43 -8.58
CA ASN A 64 7.34 -18.70 -9.06
C ASN A 64 6.06 -18.49 -9.88
N SER A 65 5.66 -19.50 -10.66
CA SER A 65 4.51 -19.43 -11.57
C SER A 65 3.20 -19.07 -10.86
N ILE A 66 2.98 -19.62 -9.67
CA ILE A 66 1.79 -19.34 -8.85
C ILE A 66 1.72 -17.86 -8.47
N ARG A 67 2.81 -17.28 -7.94
CA ARG A 67 2.86 -15.86 -7.57
C ARG A 67 2.74 -14.95 -8.78
N LEU A 68 3.31 -15.33 -9.91
CA LEU A 68 3.18 -14.58 -11.16
C LEU A 68 1.72 -14.57 -11.66
N GLU A 69 1.01 -15.68 -11.53
CA GLU A 69 -0.41 -15.75 -11.86
C GLU A 69 -1.26 -14.89 -10.91
N ARG A 70 -1.03 -15.01 -9.59
CA ARG A 70 -1.74 -14.18 -8.60
C ARG A 70 -1.47 -12.69 -8.80
N ALA A 71 -0.23 -12.29 -9.13
CA ALA A 71 0.12 -10.91 -9.49
C ALA A 71 -0.66 -10.41 -10.72
N ARG A 72 -0.79 -11.24 -11.77
CA ARG A 72 -1.60 -10.90 -12.95
C ARG A 72 -3.08 -10.74 -12.62
N ASN A 73 -3.55 -11.47 -11.61
CA ASN A 73 -4.93 -11.40 -11.12
C ASN A 73 -5.15 -10.28 -10.08
N GLY A 74 -4.17 -9.41 -9.84
CA GLY A 74 -4.32 -8.25 -8.95
C GLY A 74 -3.86 -8.46 -7.51
N GLU A 75 -3.04 -9.48 -7.23
CA GLU A 75 -2.38 -9.59 -5.93
C GLU A 75 -1.29 -8.54 -5.75
N LEU A 76 -1.25 -7.96 -4.56
CA LEU A 76 -0.15 -7.15 -4.05
C LEU A 76 0.42 -7.78 -2.78
N TRP A 77 1.69 -7.49 -2.49
CA TRP A 77 2.37 -7.98 -1.29
C TRP A 77 2.55 -6.86 -0.29
N LEU A 78 2.02 -7.05 0.92
CA LEU A 78 2.12 -6.06 1.99
C LEU A 78 3.53 -6.08 2.61
N SER A 79 4.18 -4.93 2.72
CA SER A 79 5.49 -4.80 3.37
C SER A 79 5.35 -4.78 4.90
N GLU A 80 6.27 -5.36 5.67
CA GLU A 80 6.35 -5.04 7.11
C GLU A 80 7.00 -3.68 7.41
N ILE A 81 7.68 -3.09 6.43
CA ILE A 81 8.32 -1.79 6.59
C ILE A 81 7.32 -0.68 6.29
N SER A 82 7.31 0.37 7.11
CA SER A 82 6.52 1.58 6.87
C SER A 82 7.40 2.76 6.48
N CYS A 83 6.83 3.75 5.80
CA CYS A 83 7.48 5.01 5.45
C CYS A 83 6.55 6.19 5.72
N LEU A 84 7.11 7.39 5.90
CA LEU A 84 6.33 8.63 5.99
C LEU A 84 6.11 9.18 4.58
N ILE A 85 4.93 9.76 4.35
CA ILE A 85 4.64 10.54 3.14
C ILE A 85 3.86 11.80 3.46
N ASP A 86 4.07 12.79 2.61
CA ASP A 86 3.26 13.99 2.53
C ASP A 86 1.86 13.67 1.94
N LEU A 87 0.84 14.30 2.50
CA LEU A 87 -0.55 14.28 2.02
C LEU A 87 -0.67 14.64 0.54
N GLN A 88 0.19 15.52 0.02
CA GLN A 88 0.19 15.95 -1.37
C GLN A 88 0.52 14.82 -2.36
N ASN A 89 1.15 13.74 -1.89
CA ASN A 89 1.51 12.59 -2.72
C ASN A 89 0.34 11.62 -2.92
N ILE A 90 -0.80 11.82 -2.24
CA ILE A 90 -1.97 10.95 -2.37
C ILE A 90 -2.74 11.34 -3.63
N ILE A 91 -3.08 10.33 -4.42
CA ILE A 91 -3.87 10.46 -5.65
C ILE A 91 -5.34 10.23 -5.33
N GLU A 92 -5.67 9.09 -4.72
CA GLU A 92 -7.04 8.67 -4.41
C GLU A 92 -7.05 7.52 -3.40
N PRO A 93 -8.15 7.34 -2.64
CA PRO A 93 -8.40 6.09 -1.91
C PRO A 93 -8.61 4.92 -2.87
N ILE A 94 -8.28 3.71 -2.44
CA ILE A 94 -8.38 2.49 -3.26
C ILE A 94 -8.84 1.30 -2.43
N ASN A 95 -9.70 0.44 -3.00
CA ASN A 95 -10.18 -0.75 -2.29
C ASN A 95 -9.21 -1.93 -2.48
N VAL A 96 -8.53 -2.31 -1.40
CA VAL A 96 -7.68 -3.50 -1.33
C VAL A 96 -8.25 -4.46 -0.29
N TRP A 97 -8.51 -5.70 -0.71
CA TRP A 97 -8.99 -6.75 0.19
C TRP A 97 -7.82 -7.50 0.84
N LEU A 98 -7.76 -7.49 2.17
CA LEU A 98 -6.87 -8.37 2.93
C LEU A 98 -7.60 -9.69 3.20
N GLN A 99 -7.05 -10.82 2.74
CA GLN A 99 -7.76 -12.11 2.77
C GLN A 99 -7.93 -12.73 4.16
N ASP A 100 -7.35 -12.13 5.20
CA ASP A 100 -7.65 -12.43 6.61
C ASP A 100 -8.93 -11.76 7.12
N THR A 101 -9.58 -10.96 6.28
CA THR A 101 -10.87 -10.30 6.55
C THR A 101 -11.95 -10.77 5.59
N SER A 102 -13.22 -10.58 5.98
CA SER A 102 -14.37 -10.84 5.11
C SER A 102 -14.26 -10.07 3.79
N GLN A 103 -14.61 -10.73 2.68
CA GLN A 103 -14.57 -10.12 1.36
C GLN A 103 -15.45 -8.84 1.29
N PRO A 104 -14.94 -7.74 0.72
CA PRO A 104 -15.70 -6.50 0.61
C PRO A 104 -16.94 -6.66 -0.27
N VAL A 105 -18.09 -6.18 0.23
CA VAL A 105 -19.38 -6.20 -0.50
C VAL A 105 -19.32 -5.32 -1.76
N ASN A 106 -18.61 -4.20 -1.69
CA ASN A 106 -18.49 -3.22 -2.79
C ASN A 106 -17.37 -3.57 -3.79
N GLY A 107 -16.85 -4.80 -3.75
CA GLY A 107 -15.72 -5.24 -4.57
C GLY A 107 -14.38 -4.64 -4.14
N TYR A 108 -13.33 -5.05 -4.85
CA TYR A 108 -11.96 -4.61 -4.62
C TYR A 108 -11.20 -4.51 -5.94
N GLN A 109 -10.21 -3.64 -6.00
CA GLN A 109 -9.32 -3.48 -7.16
C GLN A 109 -8.08 -4.37 -7.04
N PHE A 110 -7.63 -4.62 -5.82
CA PHE A 110 -6.49 -5.47 -5.50
C PHE A 110 -6.81 -6.32 -4.29
N TYR A 111 -6.03 -7.38 -4.09
CA TYR A 111 -6.08 -8.18 -2.87
C TYR A 111 -4.68 -8.49 -2.36
N VAL A 112 -4.59 -8.88 -1.08
CA VAL A 112 -3.36 -9.28 -0.41
C VAL A 112 -3.63 -10.60 0.29
N SER A 113 -2.86 -11.63 -0.06
CA SER A 113 -2.82 -12.90 0.69
C SER A 113 -1.52 -13.09 1.48
N GLU A 114 -0.50 -12.30 1.16
CA GLU A 114 0.86 -12.47 1.66
C GLU A 114 1.51 -11.15 2.11
N ILE A 115 2.38 -11.28 3.11
CA ILE A 115 3.24 -10.22 3.64
C ILE A 115 4.68 -10.56 3.28
N ILE A 116 5.42 -9.58 2.77
CA ILE A 116 6.85 -9.65 2.51
C ILE A 116 7.62 -8.86 3.57
N TYR A 117 8.68 -9.47 4.09
CA TYR A 117 9.52 -8.88 5.13
C TYR A 117 10.97 -9.33 4.99
N SER A 118 11.87 -8.64 5.69
CA SER A 118 13.27 -9.04 5.81
C SER A 118 13.57 -9.37 7.26
N TYR A 119 14.14 -10.55 7.51
CA TYR A 119 14.57 -11.01 8.82
C TYR A 119 15.97 -11.58 8.69
N GLU A 120 16.90 -11.09 9.51
CA GLU A 120 18.33 -11.49 9.48
C GLU A 120 18.96 -11.33 8.08
N GLY A 121 18.59 -10.27 7.35
CA GLY A 121 19.10 -9.99 6.01
C GLY A 121 18.51 -10.89 4.91
N GLN A 122 17.59 -11.79 5.25
CA GLN A 122 16.91 -12.65 4.31
C GLN A 122 15.47 -12.19 4.10
N TRP A 123 15.10 -12.05 2.83
CA TRP A 123 13.72 -11.84 2.45
C TRP A 123 12.90 -13.09 2.76
N LYS A 124 11.74 -12.89 3.38
CA LYS A 124 10.77 -13.95 3.73
C LYS A 124 9.36 -13.51 3.33
N ILE A 125 8.48 -14.49 3.16
CA ILE A 125 7.06 -14.29 2.90
C ILE A 125 6.27 -15.08 3.94
N ARG A 126 5.17 -14.51 4.44
CA ARG A 126 4.17 -15.23 5.23
C ARG A 126 2.75 -14.86 4.78
N LYS A 127 1.77 -15.66 5.19
CA LYS A 127 0.36 -15.37 4.93
C LYS A 127 -0.11 -14.15 5.73
N VAL A 128 -1.06 -13.41 5.17
CA VAL A 128 -1.63 -12.18 5.78
C VAL A 128 -2.39 -12.47 7.07
N GLU A 129 -2.92 -13.67 7.26
CA GLU A 129 -3.57 -14.13 8.51
C GLU A 129 -2.67 -13.99 9.75
N PHE A 130 -1.36 -13.94 9.52
CA PHE A 130 -0.36 -13.77 10.55
C PHE A 130 0.12 -12.33 10.71
N GLN A 131 -0.61 -11.32 10.22
CA GLN A 131 -0.18 -9.92 10.33
C GLN A 131 -0.01 -9.43 11.78
N HIS A 132 -0.69 -10.07 12.74
CA HIS A 132 -0.69 -9.69 14.16
C HIS A 132 0.34 -10.47 15.00
N GLN A 133 1.02 -11.45 14.41
CA GLN A 133 1.99 -12.29 15.09
C GLN A 133 3.41 -11.77 14.86
N HIS A 134 4.28 -11.93 15.85
CA HIS A 134 5.66 -11.47 15.77
C HIS A 134 6.53 -12.45 14.94
N PRO A 135 7.50 -11.99 14.13
CA PRO A 135 8.39 -12.84 13.33
C PRO A 135 9.08 -14.01 14.07
N SER A 136 9.26 -13.93 15.39
CA SER A 136 9.82 -15.03 16.20
C SER A 136 8.83 -16.16 16.52
N GLU A 137 7.53 -15.92 16.36
CA GLU A 137 6.45 -16.86 16.72
C GLU A 137 6.24 -17.96 15.66
N TYR A 138 7.04 -17.96 14.59
CA TYR A 138 6.91 -18.86 13.43
C TYR A 138 8.06 -19.86 13.30
N THR A 139 8.86 -20.06 14.36
CA THR A 139 10.02 -20.96 14.33
C THR A 139 9.61 -22.42 14.35
#